data_AF-A0A7X8V6U9-F1
#
_entry.id   AF-A0A7X8V6U9-F1
#
_cell.length_a   1.000
_cell.length_b   1.000
_cell.length_c   1.000
_cell.angle_alpha   90.00
_cell.angle_beta   90.00
_cell.angle_gamma   90.00
#
_symmetry.space_group_name_H-M   'P 1'
#
loop_
_entity.id
_entity.type
_entity.pdbx_description
1 polymer ?
#
loop_
_entity_poly.entity_id
_entity_poly.type
_entity_poly.pdbx_seq_one_letter_code
_entity_poly.pdbx_strand_id
1 'polypeptide(L)'
;MLNRRILRIKAFKVIYSRTENVTMTLKEGEAQLELSCEATRDLYLFLLSIVEAVTREAENRINAAMGKFNPTEEELNPNLKFTRNRIASILSNDPDFLKIVKKKKLSWEQYDVLLRHL
;
A
#
# COMPACT_ATOMS: atom_id res chain seq x y z
N MET A 1 10.81 1.64 1.02
CA MET A 1 12.16 2.23 0.93
C MET A 1 12.80 1.87 -0.41
N LEU A 2 13.38 2.86 -1.12
CA LEU A 2 14.23 2.59 -2.29
C LEU A 2 15.60 2.06 -1.81
N ASN A 3 15.77 0.75 -1.82
CA ASN A 3 17.08 0.17 -1.51
C ASN A 3 18.07 0.42 -2.67
N ARG A 4 19.38 0.32 -2.39
CA ARG A 4 20.44 0.49 -3.40
C ARG A 4 20.28 -0.45 -4.59
N ARG A 5 19.71 -1.64 -4.37
CA ARG A 5 19.44 -2.63 -5.43
C ARG A 5 18.39 -2.13 -6.42
N ILE A 6 17.26 -1.62 -5.94
CA ILE A 6 16.18 -1.06 -6.75
C ILE A 6 16.68 0.15 -7.52
N LEU A 7 17.45 1.04 -6.89
CA LEU A 7 18.05 2.18 -7.57
C LEU A 7 18.95 1.77 -8.74
N ARG A 8 19.81 0.76 -8.55
CA ARG A 8 20.65 0.22 -9.64
C ARG A 8 19.82 -0.40 -10.76
N ILE A 9 18.76 -1.14 -10.42
CA ILE A 9 17.85 -1.73 -11.41
C ILE A 9 17.15 -0.63 -12.22
N LYS A 10 16.68 0.44 -11.57
CA LYS A 10 16.02 1.57 -12.24
C LYS A 10 17.00 2.34 -13.13
N ALA A 11 18.20 2.63 -12.63
CA ALA A 11 19.26 3.25 -13.42
C ALA A 11 19.61 2.41 -14.65
N PHE A 12 19.78 1.09 -14.48
CA PHE A 12 20.01 0.18 -15.60
C PHE A 12 18.87 0.21 -16.63
N LYS A 13 17.60 0.22 -16.19
CA LYS A 13 16.43 0.32 -17.10
C LYS A 13 16.44 1.61 -17.91
N VAL A 14 16.78 2.74 -17.30
CA VAL A 14 16.86 4.03 -18.00
C VAL A 14 18.02 4.06 -18.98
N ILE A 15 19.19 3.54 -18.58
CA ILE A 15 20.36 3.41 -19.47
C ILE A 15 20.02 2.52 -20.67
N TYR A 16 19.39 1.37 -20.44
CA TYR A 16 18.94 0.46 -21.50
C TYR A 16 17.92 1.12 -22.43
N SER A 17 16.95 1.84 -21.88
CA SER A 17 15.99 2.62 -22.68
C SER A 17 16.67 3.67 -23.55
N ARG A 18 17.77 4.27 -23.07
CA ARG A 18 18.59 5.22 -23.83
C ARG A 18 19.36 4.54 -24.96
N THR A 19 19.92 3.36 -24.71
CA THR A 19 20.69 2.65 -25.74
C THR A 19 19.80 2.19 -26.89
N GLU A 20 18.55 1.84 -26.60
CA GLU A 20 17.55 1.52 -27.62
C GLU A 20 17.00 2.79 -28.32
N ASN A 21 16.88 3.91 -27.60
CA ASN A 21 16.33 5.16 -28.12
C ASN A 21 17.39 6.25 -28.28
N VAL A 22 18.00 6.31 -29.47
CA VAL A 22 19.14 7.20 -29.79
C VAL A 22 18.80 8.69 -29.67
N THR A 23 17.52 9.07 -29.76
CA THR A 23 17.09 10.47 -29.63
C THR A 23 16.95 10.93 -28.18
N MET A 24 16.97 10.01 -27.21
CA MET A 24 16.75 10.33 -25.80
C MET A 24 17.95 11.10 -25.22
N THR A 25 17.69 12.33 -24.83
CA THR A 25 18.67 13.20 -24.19
C THR A 25 18.98 12.73 -22.76
N LEU A 26 20.13 13.16 -22.23
CA LEU A 26 20.49 12.88 -20.83
C LEU A 26 19.43 13.41 -19.85
N LYS A 27 18.94 14.62 -20.11
CA LYS A 27 17.93 15.30 -19.28
C LYS A 27 16.61 14.53 -19.22
N GLU A 28 16.18 13.96 -20.34
CA GLU A 28 14.99 13.10 -20.38
C GLU A 28 15.21 11.79 -19.60
N GLY A 29 16.41 11.20 -19.69
CA GLY A 29 16.77 10.01 -18.90
C GLY A 29 16.77 10.28 -17.39
N GLU A 30 17.32 11.41 -16.95
CA GLU A 30 17.30 11.83 -15.54
C GLU A 30 15.86 12.02 -15.03
N ALA A 31 15.02 12.73 -15.81
CA ALA A 31 13.61 12.90 -15.48
C ALA A 31 12.87 11.56 -15.39
N GLN A 32 13.13 10.64 -16.33
CA GLN A 32 12.52 9.31 -16.31
C GLN A 32 12.97 8.48 -15.08
N LEU A 33 14.24 8.58 -14.70
CA LEU A 33 14.77 7.93 -13.51
C LEU A 33 14.08 8.45 -12.25
N GLU A 34 13.95 9.77 -12.11
CA GLU A 34 13.28 10.43 -11.00
C GLU A 34 11.81 10.00 -10.89
N LEU A 35 11.06 10.08 -12.00
CA LEU A 35 9.66 9.60 -12.07
C LEU A 35 9.55 8.13 -11.65
N SER A 36 10.47 7.28 -12.09
CA SER A 36 10.45 5.86 -11.76
C SER A 36 10.72 5.58 -10.27
N CYS A 37 11.52 6.44 -9.63
CA CYS A 37 11.80 6.38 -8.21
C CYS A 37 10.60 6.89 -7.40
N GLU A 38 10.00 8.00 -7.82
CA GLU A 38 8.81 8.54 -7.19
C GLU A 38 7.64 7.55 -7.25
N ALA A 39 7.38 6.94 -8.41
CA ALA A 39 6.37 5.91 -8.56
C ALA A 39 6.61 4.69 -7.62
N THR A 40 7.88 4.32 -7.40
CA THR A 40 8.23 3.25 -6.46
C THR A 40 7.97 3.66 -5.01
N ARG A 41 8.20 4.92 -4.67
CA ARG A 41 7.89 5.47 -3.35
C ARG A 41 6.38 5.53 -3.12
N ASP A 42 5.63 5.97 -4.11
CA ASP A 42 4.17 6.04 -4.05
C ASP A 42 3.57 4.64 -3.90
N LEU A 43 4.08 3.65 -4.64
CA LEU A 43 3.70 2.25 -4.47
C LEU A 43 4.00 1.74 -3.05
N TYR A 44 5.15 2.08 -2.49
CA TYR A 44 5.48 1.68 -1.12
C TYR A 44 4.50 2.27 -0.09
N LEU A 45 4.15 3.54 -0.23
CA LEU A 45 3.17 4.19 0.65
C LEU A 45 1.78 3.59 0.48
N PHE A 46 1.40 3.24 -0.75
CA PHE A 46 0.15 2.55 -1.05
C PHE A 46 0.11 1.16 -0.41
N LEU A 47 1.19 0.39 -0.51
CA LEU A 47 1.29 -0.90 0.18
C LEU A 47 1.27 -0.74 1.71
N LEU A 48 1.82 0.34 2.25
CA LEU A 48 1.77 0.59 3.69
C LEU A 48 0.35 0.92 4.17
N SER A 49 -0.44 1.63 3.36
CA SER A 49 -1.84 1.94 3.70
C SER A 49 -2.77 0.73 3.66
N ILE A 50 -2.34 -0.40 3.08
CA ILE A 50 -3.14 -1.64 3.07
C ILE A 50 -3.35 -2.19 4.48
N VAL A 51 -2.41 -1.94 5.39
CA VAL A 51 -2.45 -2.47 6.76
C VAL A 51 -3.73 -2.02 7.45
N GLU A 52 -4.05 -0.73 7.36
CA GLU A 52 -5.27 -0.17 7.91
C GLU A 52 -6.53 -0.74 7.21
N ALA A 53 -6.50 -0.82 5.88
CA ALA A 53 -7.64 -1.28 5.09
C ALA A 53 -8.02 -2.74 5.41
N VAL A 54 -7.04 -3.64 5.52
CA VAL A 54 -7.28 -5.06 5.84
C VAL A 54 -7.67 -5.23 7.30
N THR A 55 -7.08 -4.47 8.23
CA THR A 55 -7.49 -4.50 9.64
C THR A 55 -8.95 -4.08 9.80
N ARG A 56 -9.38 -3.01 9.13
CA ARG A 56 -10.78 -2.56 9.14
C ARG A 56 -11.72 -3.61 8.53
N GLU A 57 -11.32 -4.24 7.43
CA GLU A 57 -12.14 -5.29 6.82
C GLU A 57 -12.26 -6.53 7.72
N ALA A 58 -11.20 -6.92 8.42
CA ALA A 58 -11.25 -7.98 9.42
C ALA A 58 -12.18 -7.62 10.60
N GLU A 59 -12.18 -6.37 11.05
CA GLU A 59 -13.15 -5.88 12.05
C GLU A 59 -14.59 -5.99 11.54
N ASN A 60 -14.85 -5.56 10.30
CA ASN A 60 -16.16 -5.66 9.68
C ASN A 60 -16.66 -7.12 9.63
N ARG A 61 -15.79 -8.07 9.26
CA ARG A 61 -16.12 -9.51 9.24
C ARG A 61 -16.46 -10.06 10.62
N ILE A 62 -15.67 -9.68 11.63
CA ILE A 62 -15.93 -10.08 13.03
C ILE A 62 -17.27 -9.51 13.51
N ASN A 63 -17.53 -8.23 13.25
CA ASN A 63 -18.80 -7.59 13.61
C ASN A 63 -20.01 -8.23 12.91
N ALA A 64 -19.87 -8.56 11.62
CA ALA A 64 -20.91 -9.24 10.86
C ALA A 64 -21.16 -10.67 11.37
N ALA A 65 -20.12 -11.38 11.79
CA ALA A 65 -20.23 -12.73 12.35
C ALA A 65 -20.94 -12.74 13.72
N MET A 66 -20.58 -11.80 14.62
CA MET A 66 -21.26 -11.62 15.90
C MET A 66 -22.74 -11.25 15.74
N GLY A 67 -23.09 -10.52 14.67
CA GLY A 67 -24.46 -10.11 14.37
C GLY A 67 -25.31 -11.16 13.65
N LYS A 68 -24.81 -12.38 13.42
CA LYS A 68 -25.60 -13.46 12.79
C LYS A 68 -26.75 -13.89 13.70
N PHE A 69 -27.83 -14.39 13.09
CA PHE A 69 -29.01 -14.88 13.84
C PHE A 69 -28.70 -16.07 14.76
N ASN A 70 -27.75 -16.92 14.37
CA ASN A 70 -27.26 -18.02 15.20
C ASN A 70 -25.71 -18.08 15.13
N PRO A 71 -25.01 -17.24 15.89
CA PRO A 71 -23.55 -17.23 15.92
C PRO A 71 -23.02 -18.51 16.57
N THR A 72 -21.92 -19.03 16.05
CA THR A 72 -21.16 -20.09 16.73
C THR A 72 -20.44 -19.53 17.97
N GLU A 73 -20.04 -20.39 18.92
CA GLU A 73 -19.31 -19.95 20.12
C GLU A 73 -18.01 -19.20 19.79
N GLU A 74 -17.33 -19.58 18.69
CA GLU A 74 -16.13 -18.92 18.18
C GLU A 74 -16.42 -17.54 17.59
N GLU A 75 -17.58 -17.36 16.95
CA GLU A 75 -18.02 -16.07 16.43
C GLU A 75 -18.48 -15.13 17.55
N LEU A 76 -19.05 -15.68 18.63
CA LEU A 76 -19.39 -14.93 19.84
C LEU A 76 -18.14 -14.47 20.60
N ASN A 77 -17.05 -15.25 20.53
CA ASN A 77 -15.77 -14.98 21.18
C ASN A 77 -14.63 -14.85 20.16
N PRO A 78 -14.67 -13.84 19.26
CA PRO A 78 -13.73 -13.75 18.15
C PRO A 78 -12.31 -13.46 18.63
N ASN A 79 -11.33 -13.98 17.90
CA ASN A 79 -9.92 -13.67 18.15
C ASN A 79 -9.56 -12.27 17.63
N LEU A 80 -9.41 -11.32 18.55
CA LEU A 80 -9.12 -9.92 18.24
C LEU A 80 -7.62 -9.61 18.07
N LYS A 81 -6.73 -10.61 18.06
CA LYS A 81 -5.27 -10.37 17.93
C LYS A 81 -4.90 -9.64 16.65
N PHE A 82 -5.59 -9.95 15.53
CA PHE A 82 -5.32 -9.33 14.24
C PHE A 82 -5.89 -7.90 14.14
N THR A 83 -7.12 -7.69 14.63
CA THR A 83 -7.77 -6.38 14.58
C THR A 83 -7.13 -5.38 15.54
N ARG A 84 -6.66 -5.85 16.71
CA ARG A 84 -5.92 -5.04 17.68
C ARG A 84 -4.43 -4.90 17.36
N ASN A 85 -4.05 -4.97 16.09
CA ASN A 85 -2.66 -4.82 15.69
C ASN A 85 -2.16 -3.39 15.96
N ARG A 86 -1.08 -3.29 16.74
CA ARG A 86 -0.46 -2.00 17.10
C ARG A 86 0.06 -1.23 15.88
N ILE A 87 0.51 -1.91 14.83
CA ILE A 87 1.00 -1.27 13.59
C ILE A 87 -0.14 -0.54 12.89
N ALA A 88 -1.31 -1.18 12.78
CA ALA A 88 -2.49 -0.54 12.18
C ALA A 88 -2.86 0.74 12.95
N SER A 89 -2.87 0.67 14.28
CA SER A 89 -3.13 1.84 15.14
C SER A 89 -2.08 2.94 15.00
N ILE A 90 -0.80 2.61 14.87
CA ILE A 90 0.26 3.62 14.67
C ILE A 90 0.05 4.33 13.34
N LEU A 91 -0.18 3.58 12.25
CA LEU A 91 -0.35 4.14 10.92
C LEU A 91 -1.63 4.98 10.80
N SER A 92 -2.74 4.51 11.38
CA SER A 92 -4.02 5.22 11.33
C SER A 92 -4.01 6.51 12.16
N ASN A 93 -3.10 6.64 13.12
CA ASN A 93 -2.98 7.82 14.00
C ASN A 93 -1.80 8.73 13.65
N ASP A 94 -1.00 8.38 12.64
CA ASP A 94 0.12 9.21 12.19
C ASP A 94 -0.38 10.34 11.26
N PRO A 95 -0.34 11.60 11.70
CA PRO A 95 -0.88 12.72 10.92
C PRO A 95 -0.08 12.99 9.64
N ASP A 96 1.22 12.74 9.63
CA ASP A 96 2.08 12.96 8.46
C ASP A 96 1.80 11.89 7.41
N PHE A 97 1.66 10.64 7.85
CA PHE A 97 1.27 9.54 6.96
C PHE A 97 -0.08 9.81 6.30
N LEU A 98 -1.11 10.13 7.09
CA LEU A 98 -2.45 10.44 6.57
C LEU A 98 -2.44 11.62 5.59
N LYS A 99 -1.66 12.66 5.90
CA LYS A 99 -1.49 13.82 5.01
C LYS A 99 -0.87 13.44 3.67
N ILE A 100 0.16 12.59 3.69
CA ILE A 100 0.83 12.11 2.47
C ILE A 100 -0.13 11.24 1.65
N VAL A 101 -0.79 10.27 2.27
CA VAL A 101 -1.75 9.35 1.64
C VAL A 101 -2.88 10.14 0.96
N LYS A 102 -3.44 11.13 1.66
CA LYS A 102 -4.48 12.01 1.13
C LYS A 102 -3.97 12.88 -0.03
N LYS A 103 -2.79 13.49 0.12
CA LYS A 103 -2.18 14.32 -0.94
C LYS A 103 -1.92 13.53 -2.22
N LYS A 104 -1.44 12.29 -2.08
CA LYS A 104 -1.12 11.38 -3.19
C LYS A 104 -2.34 10.58 -3.68
N LYS A 105 -3.51 10.74 -3.06
CA LYS A 105 -4.77 10.03 -3.38
C LYS A 105 -4.62 8.49 -3.35
N LEU A 106 -3.87 7.98 -2.39
CA LEU A 106 -3.60 6.55 -2.24
C LEU A 106 -4.73 5.89 -1.43
N SER A 107 -5.80 5.43 -2.10
CA SER A 107 -6.96 4.79 -1.43
C SER A 107 -7.16 3.35 -1.89
N TRP A 108 -7.48 2.47 -0.94
CA TRP A 108 -7.86 1.08 -1.19
C TRP A 108 -9.37 0.89 -1.41
N GLU A 109 -10.19 1.94 -1.28
CA GLU A 109 -11.65 1.85 -1.45
C GLU A 109 -12.06 1.35 -2.83
N GLN A 110 -11.29 1.72 -3.87
CA GLN A 110 -11.52 1.26 -5.24
C GLN A 110 -11.28 -0.25 -5.42
N TYR A 111 -10.61 -0.88 -4.45
CA TYR A 111 -10.24 -2.30 -4.46
C TYR A 111 -10.96 -3.07 -3.35
N ASP A 112 -12.13 -2.60 -2.89
CA ASP A 112 -12.91 -3.24 -1.83
C ASP A 112 -13.21 -4.73 -2.11
N VAL A 113 -13.51 -5.08 -3.36
CA VAL A 113 -13.70 -6.48 -3.76
C VAL A 113 -12.46 -7.33 -3.45
N LEU A 114 -11.26 -6.80 -3.72
CA LEU A 114 -10.01 -7.50 -3.42
C LEU A 114 -9.79 -7.61 -1.92
N LEU A 115 -10.10 -6.57 -1.14
CA LEU A 115 -10.02 -6.60 0.33
C LEU A 115 -10.97 -7.63 0.94
N ARG A 116 -12.17 -7.80 0.40
CA ARG A 116 -13.16 -8.79 0.85
C ARG A 116 -12.77 -10.24 0.54
N HIS A 117 -11.86 -10.45 -0.40
CA HIS A 117 -11.38 -11.79 -0.79
C HIS A 117 -10.02 -12.17 -0.18
N LEU A 118 -9.32 -11.22 0.46
CA LEU A 118 -8.12 -11.47 1.27
C LEU A 118 -8.48 -12.14 2.61
#